data_AF-W4G7V2-F1
#
_entry.id   AF-W4G7V2-F1
#
_cell.length_a   1.000
_cell.length_b   1.000
_cell.length_c   1.000
_cell.angle_alpha   90.00
_cell.angle_beta   90.00
_cell.angle_gamma   90.00
#
_symmetry.space_group_name_H-M   'P 1'
#
loop_
_entity.id
_entity.type
_entity.pdbx_description
1 polymer ?
#
loop_
_entity_poly.entity_id
_entity_poly.type
_entity_poly.pdbx_seq_one_letter_code
_entity_poly.pdbx_strand_id
1 'polypeptide(L)'
;MVAVMSEAAAKAKKREYNREKQRIFQAKLVQQVISLKDEVSVLEAQLAQLHLDKPSNIVDDVGLSANALSWKDVAAGLQDDTNRIVDINRRLRRERHSQKELLKTLQAWVNVQIRHSTTLCAPTHTWRNVTLLASPESRAVGYDWITAHLFYNTEAIFQRHAFPSVAPEEISGDFSIDITDPDAMQYVWRYQKEMDMPLAFVATCFRDNVWRSMMLGGFVILHTEVLDNMPDQMIYRHTITNPDETVNYLGREYNDGPDRVVFVGQNIHDDAIVPCGSRQRNRMAWYT
;
A
#
# COMPACT_ATOMS: atom_id res chain seq x y z
N MET A 1 -40.20 0.48 105.39
CA MET A 1 -41.08 -0.53 104.75
C MET A 1 -42.07 0.05 103.72
N VAL A 2 -42.39 1.36 103.74
CA VAL A 2 -43.36 1.99 102.83
C VAL A 2 -42.80 2.31 101.43
N ALA A 3 -41.50 2.59 101.29
CA ALA A 3 -40.87 2.93 100.00
C ALA A 3 -40.78 1.73 99.02
N VAL A 4 -40.59 0.51 99.52
CA VAL A 4 -40.42 -0.71 98.69
C VAL A 4 -41.73 -1.17 98.05
N MET A 5 -42.87 -0.93 98.71
CA MET A 5 -44.20 -1.27 98.17
C MET A 5 -44.64 -0.32 97.05
N SER A 6 -44.25 0.95 97.13
CA SER A 6 -44.46 1.96 96.07
C SER A 6 -43.70 1.60 94.78
N GLU A 7 -42.46 1.13 94.92
CA GLU A 7 -41.61 0.76 93.79
C GLU A 7 -42.09 -0.51 93.07
N ALA A 8 -42.62 -1.49 93.82
CA ALA A 8 -43.21 -2.70 93.27
C ALA A 8 -44.51 -2.42 92.48
N ALA A 9 -45.37 -1.54 93.01
CA ALA A 9 -46.58 -1.09 92.31
C ALA A 9 -46.25 -0.30 91.03
N ALA A 10 -45.22 0.55 91.06
CA ALA A 10 -44.73 1.27 89.88
C ALA A 10 -44.17 0.31 88.81
N LYS A 11 -43.42 -0.72 89.22
CA LYS A 11 -42.92 -1.78 88.31
C LYS A 11 -44.06 -2.60 87.70
N ALA A 12 -45.12 -2.91 88.46
CA ALA A 12 -46.29 -3.62 87.95
C ALA A 12 -47.05 -2.79 86.90
N LYS A 13 -47.31 -1.50 87.17
CA LYS A 13 -47.96 -0.57 86.22
C LYS A 13 -47.14 -0.38 84.94
N LYS A 14 -45.80 -0.33 85.05
CA LYS A 14 -44.90 -0.27 83.88
C LYS A 14 -44.95 -1.54 83.03
N ARG A 15 -45.06 -2.73 83.65
CA ARG A 15 -45.22 -4.00 82.91
C ARG A 15 -46.55 -4.08 82.19
N GLU A 16 -47.62 -3.61 82.81
CA GLU A 16 -48.95 -3.53 82.21
C GLU A 16 -48.97 -2.58 81.02
N TYR A 17 -48.42 -1.37 81.18
CA TYR A 17 -48.24 -0.42 80.07
C TYR A 17 -47.41 -1.00 78.91
N ASN A 18 -46.30 -1.67 79.22
CA ASN A 18 -45.45 -2.29 78.19
C ASN A 18 -46.18 -3.42 77.46
N ARG A 19 -46.97 -4.24 78.17
CA ARG A 19 -47.79 -5.31 77.56
C ARG A 19 -48.84 -4.73 76.63
N GLU A 20 -49.55 -3.69 77.05
CA GLU A 20 -50.58 -3.06 76.22
C GLU A 20 -49.94 -2.38 75.00
N LYS A 21 -48.80 -1.69 75.18
CA LYS A 21 -48.03 -1.13 74.06
C LYS A 21 -47.61 -2.21 73.06
N GLN A 22 -47.17 -3.36 73.55
CA GLN A 22 -46.73 -4.47 72.68
C GLN A 22 -47.91 -5.15 72.00
N ARG A 23 -49.07 -5.27 72.67
CA ARG A 23 -50.32 -5.75 72.07
C ARG A 23 -50.78 -4.83 70.94
N ILE A 24 -50.82 -3.51 71.17
CA ILE A 24 -51.18 -2.52 70.15
C ILE A 24 -50.18 -2.56 68.98
N PHE A 25 -48.89 -2.69 69.26
CA PHE A 25 -47.86 -2.79 68.21
C PHE A 25 -48.04 -4.06 67.37
N GLN A 26 -48.27 -5.22 67.99
CA GLN A 26 -48.51 -6.45 67.26
C GLN A 26 -49.81 -6.40 66.45
N ALA A 27 -50.88 -5.79 67.00
CA ALA A 27 -52.13 -5.58 66.26
C ALA A 27 -51.91 -4.72 65.01
N LYS A 28 -51.14 -3.63 65.12
CA LYS A 28 -50.79 -2.78 63.96
C LYS A 28 -49.96 -3.53 62.92
N LEU A 29 -49.01 -4.34 63.35
CA LEU A 29 -48.16 -5.12 62.44
C LEU A 29 -48.98 -6.17 61.67
N VAL A 30 -49.87 -6.88 62.35
CA VAL A 30 -50.79 -7.83 61.71
C VAL A 30 -51.68 -7.13 60.69
N GLN A 31 -52.22 -5.96 61.05
CA GLN A 31 -53.05 -5.17 60.14
C GLN A 31 -52.27 -4.70 58.89
N GLN A 32 -51.01 -4.30 59.04
CA GLN A 32 -50.14 -3.96 57.90
C GLN A 32 -49.87 -5.17 57.00
N VAL A 33 -49.59 -6.33 57.58
CA VAL A 33 -49.36 -7.56 56.81
C VAL A 33 -50.61 -7.96 56.03
N ILE A 34 -51.80 -7.82 56.62
CA ILE A 34 -53.07 -8.09 55.92
C ILE A 34 -53.23 -7.09 54.76
N SER A 35 -53.07 -5.79 55.01
CA SER A 35 -53.19 -4.75 53.98
C SER A 35 -52.24 -4.98 52.80
N LEU A 36 -50.99 -5.36 53.05
CA LEU A 36 -50.01 -5.63 51.99
C LEU A 36 -50.36 -6.88 51.19
N LYS A 37 -50.91 -7.92 51.84
CA LYS A 37 -51.37 -9.12 51.15
C LYS A 37 -52.57 -8.83 50.25
N ASP A 38 -53.49 -8.00 50.72
CA ASP A 38 -54.63 -7.55 49.92
C ASP A 38 -54.16 -6.72 48.72
N GLU A 39 -53.19 -5.81 48.90
CA GLU A 39 -52.61 -5.02 47.81
C GLU A 39 -51.92 -5.91 46.77
N VAL A 40 -51.12 -6.89 47.20
CA VAL A 40 -50.51 -7.87 46.30
C VAL A 40 -51.58 -8.64 45.54
N SER A 41 -52.64 -9.12 46.20
CA SER A 41 -53.73 -9.83 45.53
C SER A 41 -54.46 -8.95 44.51
N VAL A 42 -54.64 -7.65 44.79
CA VAL A 42 -55.26 -6.69 43.86
C VAL A 42 -54.34 -6.44 42.66
N LEU A 43 -53.03 -6.26 42.89
CA LEU A 43 -52.06 -6.05 41.82
C LEU A 43 -51.89 -7.29 40.94
N GLU A 44 -51.90 -8.48 41.54
CA GLU A 44 -51.89 -9.75 40.81
C GLU A 44 -53.18 -9.94 39.99
N ALA A 45 -54.33 -9.57 40.54
CA ALA A 45 -55.60 -9.57 39.80
C ALA A 45 -55.60 -8.54 38.65
N GLN A 46 -55.04 -7.35 38.86
CA GLN A 46 -54.87 -6.32 37.83
C GLN A 46 -53.91 -6.77 36.72
N LEU A 47 -52.80 -7.42 37.06
CA LEU A 47 -51.89 -8.02 36.09
C LEU A 47 -52.54 -9.16 35.32
N ALA A 48 -53.31 -10.03 36.00
CA ALA A 48 -54.06 -11.10 35.35
C ALA A 48 -55.13 -10.52 34.41
N GLN A 49 -55.84 -9.47 34.81
CA GLN A 49 -56.77 -8.74 33.96
C GLN A 49 -56.07 -8.07 32.78
N LEU A 50 -54.95 -7.37 32.96
CA LEU A 50 -54.18 -6.78 31.86
C LEU A 50 -53.60 -7.83 30.89
N HIS A 51 -53.31 -9.04 31.37
CA HIS A 51 -52.90 -10.16 30.54
C HIS A 51 -54.07 -10.88 29.86
N LEU A 52 -55.28 -10.86 30.43
CA LEU A 52 -56.52 -11.41 29.86
C LEU A 52 -57.23 -10.43 28.91
N ASP A 53 -57.15 -9.13 29.20
CA ASP A 53 -57.58 -8.00 28.35
C ASP A 53 -56.59 -7.74 27.21
N LYS A 54 -55.51 -8.52 27.12
CA LYS A 54 -54.81 -8.71 25.85
C LYS A 54 -55.79 -9.47 24.93
N PRO A 55 -56.40 -8.83 23.93
CA PRO A 55 -57.52 -9.41 23.24
C PRO A 55 -57.04 -10.56 22.35
N SER A 56 -57.42 -11.77 22.74
CA SER A 56 -57.60 -12.88 21.80
C SER A 56 -58.82 -12.67 20.88
N ASN A 57 -59.52 -11.52 20.99
CA ASN A 57 -60.70 -11.16 20.22
C ASN A 57 -60.62 -9.72 19.71
N ILE A 58 -60.05 -9.53 18.52
CA ILE A 58 -60.53 -8.51 17.58
C ILE A 58 -60.69 -9.21 16.23
N VAL A 59 -61.95 -9.53 15.93
CA VAL A 59 -62.44 -9.54 14.55
C VAL A 59 -63.17 -8.19 14.42
N ASP A 60 -62.75 -7.40 13.42
CA ASP A 60 -63.38 -6.16 12.92
C ASP A 60 -63.14 -4.82 13.64
N ASP A 61 -61.87 -4.45 13.85
CA ASP A 61 -61.41 -3.08 13.53
C ASP A 61 -60.08 -3.16 12.77
N VAL A 62 -60.12 -2.77 11.50
CA VAL A 62 -59.14 -3.13 10.49
C VAL A 62 -57.87 -2.29 10.66
N GLY A 63 -56.80 -2.95 11.13
CA GLY A 63 -55.46 -2.74 10.55
C GLY A 63 -54.32 -2.33 11.48
N LEU A 64 -54.57 -1.88 12.72
CA LEU A 64 -53.51 -1.20 13.51
C LEU A 64 -52.98 -1.97 14.72
N SER A 65 -53.82 -2.72 15.44
CA SER A 65 -53.43 -3.35 16.72
C SER A 65 -52.88 -4.78 16.59
N ALA A 66 -53.42 -5.58 15.67
CA ALA A 66 -52.94 -6.96 15.43
C ALA A 66 -51.59 -7.01 14.68
N ASN A 67 -51.16 -5.88 14.10
CA ASN A 67 -49.88 -5.71 13.39
C ASN A 67 -48.81 -5.03 14.26
N ALA A 68 -49.12 -4.68 15.51
CA ALA A 68 -48.16 -4.01 16.39
C ALA A 68 -47.26 -5.06 17.06
N LEU A 69 -46.03 -5.18 16.54
CA LEU A 69 -44.97 -5.98 17.15
C LEU A 69 -44.74 -5.56 18.60
N SER A 70 -44.36 -6.51 19.47
CA SER A 70 -44.01 -6.15 20.84
C SER A 70 -42.78 -5.24 20.83
N TRP A 71 -42.66 -4.31 21.79
CA TRP A 71 -41.47 -3.45 21.90
C TRP A 71 -40.16 -4.25 22.01
N LYS A 72 -40.24 -5.49 22.53
CA LYS A 72 -39.11 -6.42 22.56
C LYS A 72 -38.72 -6.85 21.14
N ASP A 73 -39.69 -7.18 20.30
CA ASP A 73 -39.45 -7.58 18.90
C ASP A 73 -39.00 -6.39 18.04
N VAL A 74 -39.55 -5.19 18.28
CA VAL A 74 -39.10 -3.94 17.64
C VAL A 74 -37.64 -3.63 18.02
N ALA A 75 -37.29 -3.75 19.29
CA ALA A 75 -35.91 -3.52 19.75
C ALA A 75 -34.94 -4.55 19.18
N ALA A 76 -35.34 -5.83 19.09
CA ALA A 76 -34.54 -6.88 18.47
C ALA A 76 -34.33 -6.62 16.96
N GLY A 77 -35.39 -6.27 16.23
CA GLY A 77 -35.29 -5.92 14.80
C GLY A 77 -34.39 -4.71 14.56
N LEU A 78 -34.49 -3.66 15.39
CA LEU A 78 -33.61 -2.50 15.33
C LEU A 78 -32.14 -2.85 15.65
N GLN A 79 -31.92 -3.76 16.59
CA GLN A 79 -30.58 -4.24 16.92
C GLN A 79 -29.97 -5.05 15.77
N ASP A 80 -30.74 -5.94 15.15
CA ASP A 80 -30.31 -6.72 14.00
C ASP A 80 -30.00 -5.82 12.79
N ASP A 81 -30.84 -4.83 12.52
CA ASP A 81 -30.58 -3.85 11.46
C ASP A 81 -29.35 -2.98 11.76
N THR A 82 -29.14 -2.59 13.02
CA THR A 82 -27.95 -1.85 13.43
C THR A 82 -26.70 -2.70 13.21
N ASN A 83 -26.70 -3.96 13.62
CA ASN A 83 -25.60 -4.89 13.41
C ASN A 83 -25.32 -5.08 11.92
N ARG A 84 -26.37 -5.27 11.11
CA ARG A 84 -26.28 -5.40 9.66
C ARG A 84 -25.66 -4.17 9.01
N ILE A 85 -26.08 -2.96 9.41
CA ILE A 85 -25.52 -1.70 8.89
C ILE A 85 -24.05 -1.55 9.31
N VAL A 86 -23.70 -1.89 10.55
CA VAL A 86 -22.31 -1.84 11.04
C VAL A 86 -21.42 -2.78 10.24
N ASP A 87 -21.87 -4.00 9.95
CA ASP A 87 -21.13 -4.97 9.15
C ASP A 87 -20.97 -4.53 7.69
N ILE A 88 -22.03 -3.99 7.08
CA ILE A 88 -21.98 -3.42 5.73
C ILE A 88 -20.98 -2.25 5.71
N ASN A 89 -21.04 -1.35 6.69
CA ASN A 89 -20.11 -0.21 6.76
C ASN A 89 -18.66 -0.68 6.90
N ARG A 90 -18.42 -1.68 7.74
CA ARG A 90 -17.09 -2.29 7.93
C ARG A 90 -16.58 -2.92 6.62
N ARG A 91 -17.43 -3.65 5.89
CA ARG A 91 -17.10 -4.22 4.57
C ARG A 91 -16.77 -3.12 3.56
N LEU A 92 -17.63 -2.12 3.41
CA LEU A 92 -17.42 -1.01 2.47
C LEU A 92 -16.15 -0.21 2.78
N ARG A 93 -15.82 -0.01 4.07
CA ARG A 93 -14.56 0.63 4.46
C ARG A 93 -13.34 -0.19 4.04
N ARG A 94 -13.38 -1.52 4.18
CA ARG A 94 -12.31 -2.41 3.72
C ARG A 94 -12.17 -2.37 2.20
N GLU A 95 -13.29 -2.46 1.48
CA GLU A 95 -13.30 -2.42 0.01
C GLU A 95 -12.76 -1.09 -0.53
N ARG A 96 -13.21 0.04 0.03
CA ARG A 96 -12.67 1.36 -0.29
C ARG A 96 -11.18 1.47 0.00
N HIS A 97 -10.71 0.88 1.11
CA HIS A 97 -9.27 0.90 1.43
C HIS A 97 -8.47 0.09 0.40
N SER A 98 -8.91 -1.13 0.08
CA SER A 98 -8.31 -1.97 -0.96
C SER A 98 -8.29 -1.28 -2.33
N GLN A 99 -9.41 -0.67 -2.74
CA GLN A 99 -9.49 0.09 -4.00
C GLN A 99 -8.58 1.31 -3.99
N LYS A 100 -8.43 2.03 -2.87
CA LYS A 100 -7.48 3.14 -2.75
C LYS A 100 -6.04 2.68 -2.88
N GLU A 101 -5.66 1.56 -2.25
CA GLU A 101 -4.31 1.02 -2.39
C GLU A 101 -4.07 0.55 -3.83
N LEU A 102 -5.04 -0.13 -4.46
CA LEU A 102 -4.97 -0.50 -5.87
C LEU A 102 -4.81 0.74 -6.77
N LEU A 103 -5.58 1.80 -6.52
CA LEU A 103 -5.50 3.05 -7.27
C LEU A 103 -4.11 3.68 -7.13
N LYS A 104 -3.51 3.70 -5.94
CA LYS A 104 -2.15 4.20 -5.73
C LYS A 104 -1.13 3.37 -6.49
N THR A 105 -1.23 2.04 -6.44
CA THR A 105 -0.35 1.15 -7.19
C THR A 105 -0.49 1.37 -8.70
N LEU A 106 -1.71 1.47 -9.21
CA LEU A 106 -1.99 1.74 -10.61
C LEU A 106 -1.52 3.13 -11.02
N GLN A 107 -1.69 4.16 -10.19
CA GLN A 107 -1.16 5.50 -10.45
C GLN A 107 0.36 5.50 -10.48
N ALA A 108 1.03 4.81 -9.55
CA ALA A 108 2.48 4.65 -9.57
C ALA A 108 2.93 3.94 -10.86
N TRP A 109 2.26 2.84 -11.22
CA TRP A 109 2.54 2.11 -12.47
C TRP A 109 2.31 2.97 -13.71
N VAL A 110 1.16 3.65 -13.83
CA VAL A 110 0.85 4.57 -14.92
C VAL A 110 1.86 5.71 -14.98
N ASN A 111 2.29 6.28 -13.86
CA ASN A 111 3.31 7.33 -13.84
C ASN A 111 4.69 6.84 -14.29
N VAL A 112 5.03 5.56 -14.06
CA VAL A 112 6.19 4.93 -14.67
C VAL A 112 5.97 4.77 -16.18
N GLN A 113 4.79 4.29 -16.60
CA GLN A 113 4.49 4.09 -18.02
C GLN A 113 4.38 5.40 -18.81
N ILE A 114 3.83 6.48 -18.27
CA ILE A 114 3.71 7.78 -18.95
C ILE A 114 5.08 8.42 -19.14
N ARG A 115 5.98 8.29 -18.16
CA ARG A 115 7.38 8.69 -18.32
C ARG A 115 8.11 7.91 -19.43
N HIS A 116 7.59 6.74 -19.78
CA HIS A 116 8.18 5.82 -20.76
C HIS A 116 7.35 5.71 -22.06
N SER A 117 6.14 6.30 -22.12
CA SER A 117 5.20 6.21 -23.25
C SER A 117 5.60 7.22 -24.30
N THR A 118 6.69 6.90 -24.97
CA THR A 118 6.96 7.37 -26.30
C THR A 118 5.94 6.76 -27.25
N THR A 119 5.51 7.57 -28.21
CA THR A 119 4.60 7.20 -29.29
C THR A 119 5.03 5.89 -29.97
N LEU A 120 4.04 5.09 -30.41
CA LEU A 120 4.16 3.76 -31.04
C LEU A 120 4.92 3.73 -32.39
N CYS A 121 5.82 4.67 -32.65
CA CYS A 121 6.47 4.89 -33.95
C CYS A 121 8.00 4.92 -33.87
N ALA A 122 8.62 4.01 -33.12
CA ALA A 122 10.05 3.66 -33.11
C ALA A 122 10.20 2.37 -32.24
N PRO A 123 11.30 1.59 -32.26
CA PRO A 123 11.38 0.37 -31.45
C PRO A 123 11.14 0.71 -29.97
N THR A 124 9.94 0.37 -29.49
CA THR A 124 9.37 0.96 -28.28
C THR A 124 10.14 0.49 -27.07
N HIS A 125 10.71 1.43 -26.32
CA HIS A 125 11.37 1.17 -25.04
C HIS A 125 10.32 0.74 -24.00
N THR A 126 10.05 -0.57 -23.92
CA THR A 126 9.15 -1.09 -22.89
C THR A 126 9.83 -1.01 -21.53
N TRP A 127 9.06 -0.86 -20.45
CA TRP A 127 9.55 -0.90 -19.07
C TRP A 127 10.47 -2.10 -18.78
N ARG A 128 10.27 -3.22 -19.47
CA ARG A 128 11.09 -4.45 -19.36
C ARG A 128 12.56 -4.22 -19.68
N ASN A 129 12.86 -3.21 -20.50
CA ASN A 129 14.22 -2.92 -20.92
C ASN A 129 14.91 -1.93 -19.98
N VAL A 130 14.25 -1.37 -18.96
CA VAL A 130 14.80 -0.29 -18.10
C VAL A 130 14.44 -0.48 -16.62
N THR A 131 13.92 -1.65 -16.23
CA THR A 131 13.49 -1.97 -14.87
C THR A 131 14.19 -3.22 -14.34
N LEU A 132 14.63 -3.18 -13.07
CA LEU A 132 15.21 -4.31 -12.35
C LEU A 132 14.36 -4.68 -11.14
N LEU A 133 14.07 -5.98 -11.02
CA LEU A 133 13.33 -6.53 -9.88
C LEU A 133 14.24 -6.77 -8.68
N ALA A 134 13.66 -7.03 -7.51
CA ALA A 134 14.42 -7.12 -6.26
C ALA A 134 15.21 -8.43 -6.08
N SER A 135 14.68 -9.56 -6.54
CA SER A 135 15.31 -10.88 -6.33
C SER A 135 16.60 -11.03 -7.16
N PRO A 136 17.71 -11.54 -6.59
CA PRO A 136 18.99 -11.71 -7.30
C PRO A 136 18.88 -12.46 -8.63
N GLU A 137 18.07 -13.52 -8.70
CA GLU A 137 17.88 -14.34 -9.89
C GLU A 137 17.21 -13.55 -11.02
N SER A 138 16.13 -12.82 -10.69
CA SER A 138 15.47 -11.95 -11.66
C SER A 138 16.37 -10.79 -12.12
N ARG A 139 17.28 -10.31 -11.26
CA ARG A 139 18.25 -9.28 -11.63
C ARG A 139 19.25 -9.79 -12.64
N ALA A 140 19.79 -11.00 -12.43
CA ALA A 140 20.70 -11.63 -13.37
C ALA A 140 20.06 -11.75 -14.76
N VAL A 141 18.82 -12.24 -14.82
CA VAL A 141 18.04 -12.32 -16.07
C VAL A 141 17.78 -10.93 -16.66
N GLY A 142 17.43 -9.94 -15.83
CA GLY A 142 17.20 -8.57 -16.25
C GLY A 142 18.44 -7.92 -16.87
N TYR A 143 19.61 -8.07 -16.24
CA TYR A 143 20.87 -7.55 -16.76
C TYR A 143 21.22 -8.15 -18.12
N ASP A 144 21.09 -9.48 -18.24
CA ASP A 144 21.36 -10.19 -19.50
C ASP A 144 20.40 -9.76 -20.60
N TRP A 145 19.09 -9.75 -20.31
CA TRP A 145 18.06 -9.32 -21.26
C TRP A 145 18.27 -7.89 -21.78
N ILE A 146 18.49 -6.95 -20.86
CA ILE A 146 18.65 -5.53 -21.20
C ILE A 146 19.90 -5.32 -22.07
N THR A 147 21.04 -5.88 -21.65
CA THR A 147 22.29 -5.70 -22.41
C THR A 147 22.27 -6.44 -23.74
N ALA A 148 21.68 -7.63 -23.81
CA ALA A 148 21.51 -8.38 -25.06
C ALA A 148 20.60 -7.62 -26.03
N HIS A 149 19.52 -7.02 -25.54
CA HIS A 149 18.63 -6.20 -26.36
C HIS A 149 19.37 -5.01 -26.99
N LEU A 150 20.25 -4.33 -26.24
CA LEU A 150 21.09 -3.27 -26.80
C LEU A 150 22.06 -3.81 -27.84
N PHE A 151 22.74 -4.91 -27.54
CA PHE A 151 23.72 -5.53 -28.43
C PHE A 151 23.10 -5.96 -29.77
N TYR A 152 21.98 -6.69 -29.75
CA TYR A 152 21.34 -7.13 -30.99
C TYR A 152 20.69 -5.98 -31.79
N ASN A 153 20.45 -4.82 -31.17
CA ASN A 153 19.99 -3.60 -31.86
C ASN A 153 21.12 -2.70 -32.37
N THR A 154 22.37 -3.05 -32.12
CA THR A 154 23.55 -2.25 -32.48
C THR A 154 23.52 -1.82 -33.95
N GLU A 155 23.30 -2.75 -34.87
CA GLU A 155 23.29 -2.47 -36.30
C GLU A 155 22.16 -1.51 -36.70
N ALA A 156 20.96 -1.68 -36.14
CA ALA A 156 19.83 -0.81 -36.45
C ALA A 156 20.08 0.65 -35.99
N ILE A 157 20.74 0.83 -34.84
CA ILE A 157 21.11 2.15 -34.33
C ILE A 157 22.18 2.81 -35.22
N PHE A 158 23.22 2.07 -35.61
CA PHE A 158 24.27 2.59 -36.49
C PHE A 158 23.74 2.91 -37.89
N GLN A 159 22.82 2.12 -38.44
CA GLN A 159 22.16 2.43 -39.72
C GLN A 159 21.27 3.68 -39.61
N ARG A 160 20.48 3.81 -38.54
CA ARG A 160 19.58 4.96 -38.33
C ARG A 160 20.35 6.28 -38.20
N HIS A 161 21.47 6.25 -37.49
CA HIS A 161 22.27 7.43 -37.18
C HIS A 161 23.60 7.47 -37.96
N ALA A 162 23.68 6.79 -39.12
CA ALA A 162 24.87 6.59 -39.95
C ALA A 162 25.95 7.67 -39.82
N PHE A 163 27.20 7.25 -39.66
CA PHE A 163 28.31 8.19 -39.59
C PHE A 163 28.59 8.85 -40.95
N PRO A 164 28.98 10.12 -40.97
CA PRO A 164 29.48 10.76 -42.18
C PRO A 164 30.80 10.09 -42.62
N SER A 165 31.07 10.10 -43.93
CA SER A 165 32.36 9.62 -44.47
C SER A 165 33.51 10.43 -43.87
N VAL A 166 34.52 9.74 -43.32
CA VAL A 166 35.66 10.36 -42.63
C VAL A 166 36.92 10.22 -43.49
N ALA A 167 37.78 11.23 -43.53
CA ALA A 167 39.14 11.08 -44.05
C ALA A 167 40.01 10.36 -42.99
N PRO A 168 41.00 9.53 -43.37
CA PRO A 168 41.72 8.64 -42.44
C PRO A 168 42.38 9.29 -41.21
N GLU A 169 42.61 10.61 -41.25
CA GLU A 169 43.32 11.37 -40.20
C GLU A 169 42.40 12.30 -39.40
N GLU A 170 41.12 12.39 -39.75
CA GLU A 170 40.18 13.29 -39.10
C GLU A 170 39.32 12.60 -38.05
N ILE A 171 39.07 13.31 -36.96
CA ILE A 171 38.04 12.93 -35.99
C ILE A 171 36.71 13.43 -36.55
N SER A 172 35.80 12.50 -36.83
CA SER A 172 34.44 12.87 -37.20
C SER A 172 33.54 12.83 -35.99
N GLY A 173 33.16 14.01 -35.50
CA GLY A 173 32.24 14.15 -34.39
C GLY A 173 31.13 15.11 -34.74
N ASP A 174 29.90 14.73 -34.45
CA ASP A 174 28.77 15.64 -34.57
C ASP A 174 27.75 15.45 -33.45
N PHE A 175 26.87 16.43 -33.39
CA PHE A 175 25.79 16.51 -32.44
C PHE A 175 24.54 16.92 -33.20
N SER A 176 23.48 16.14 -33.01
CA SER A 176 22.16 16.46 -33.53
C SER A 176 21.12 16.40 -32.43
N ILE A 177 20.08 17.18 -32.60
CA ILE A 177 18.93 17.18 -31.73
C ILE A 177 17.78 16.64 -32.55
N ASP A 178 17.23 15.51 -32.14
CA ASP A 178 16.02 14.96 -32.69
C ASP A 178 14.82 15.48 -31.87
N ILE A 179 14.03 16.33 -32.51
CA ILE A 179 12.79 16.93 -31.98
C ILE A 179 11.54 16.37 -32.67
N THR A 180 11.67 15.21 -33.34
CA THR A 180 10.56 14.59 -34.06
C THR A 180 9.45 14.15 -33.10
N ASP A 181 9.82 13.85 -31.85
CA ASP A 181 8.87 13.63 -30.76
C ASP A 181 8.44 14.97 -30.14
N PRO A 182 7.15 15.36 -30.22
CA PRO A 182 6.68 16.61 -29.64
C PRO A 182 6.80 16.67 -28.11
N ASP A 183 6.89 15.52 -27.45
CA ASP A 183 6.95 15.41 -25.99
C ASP A 183 8.38 15.13 -25.47
N ALA A 184 9.35 14.90 -26.37
CA ALA A 184 10.72 14.57 -25.99
C ALA A 184 11.77 15.18 -26.94
N MET A 185 12.83 15.72 -26.34
CA MET A 185 14.02 16.17 -27.07
C MET A 185 15.12 15.13 -26.90
N GLN A 186 15.53 14.51 -27.99
CA GLN A 186 16.60 13.52 -27.99
C GLN A 186 17.92 14.16 -28.46
N TYR A 187 18.97 13.93 -27.68
CA TYR A 187 20.31 14.41 -27.98
C TYR A 187 21.14 13.25 -28.51
N VAL A 188 21.60 13.36 -29.75
CA VAL A 188 22.39 12.32 -30.41
C VAL A 188 23.81 12.84 -30.59
N TRP A 189 24.75 12.11 -29.98
CA TRP A 189 26.19 12.37 -30.10
C TRP A 189 26.83 11.24 -30.89
N ARG A 190 27.56 11.60 -31.94
CA ARG A 190 28.26 10.63 -32.79
C ARG A 190 29.73 10.99 -32.84
N TYR A 191 30.57 9.97 -32.72
CA TYR A 191 32.01 10.10 -32.80
C TYR A 191 32.61 8.88 -33.50
N GLN A 192 33.39 9.11 -34.55
CA GLN A 192 34.16 8.11 -35.28
C GLN A 192 35.60 8.59 -35.44
N LYS A 193 36.55 7.66 -35.27
CA LYS A 193 37.96 7.88 -35.50
C LYS A 193 38.62 6.60 -35.99
N GLU A 194 39.35 6.67 -37.09
CA GLU A 194 40.24 5.60 -37.53
C GLU A 194 41.55 5.65 -36.74
N MET A 195 42.04 4.47 -36.33
CA MET A 195 43.27 4.34 -35.55
C MET A 195 44.13 3.24 -36.15
N ASP A 196 45.39 3.56 -36.45
CA ASP A 196 46.40 2.58 -36.90
C ASP A 196 46.99 1.81 -35.70
N MET A 197 46.14 1.04 -35.04
CA MET A 197 46.50 0.24 -33.86
C MET A 197 45.73 -1.09 -33.84
N PRO A 198 46.28 -2.17 -33.26
CA PRO A 198 45.56 -3.43 -33.12
C PRO A 198 44.29 -3.27 -32.28
N LEU A 199 43.18 -3.87 -32.73
CA LEU A 199 41.88 -3.82 -32.05
C LEU A 199 41.97 -4.21 -30.57
N ALA A 200 42.71 -5.28 -30.26
CA ALA A 200 42.86 -5.75 -28.87
C ALA A 200 43.50 -4.70 -27.95
N PHE A 201 44.43 -3.91 -28.47
CA PHE A 201 45.05 -2.81 -27.72
C PHE A 201 44.05 -1.69 -27.49
N VAL A 202 43.36 -1.24 -28.55
CA VAL A 202 42.35 -0.18 -28.48
C VAL A 202 41.21 -0.58 -27.54
N ALA A 203 40.67 -1.79 -27.68
CA ALA A 203 39.59 -2.31 -26.84
C ALA A 203 40.00 -2.36 -25.36
N THR A 204 41.27 -2.68 -25.05
CA THR A 204 41.78 -2.66 -23.68
C THR A 204 41.84 -1.25 -23.11
N CYS A 205 42.42 -0.30 -23.85
CA CYS A 205 42.43 1.10 -23.43
C CYS A 205 41.01 1.67 -23.27
N PHE A 206 40.09 1.24 -24.14
CA PHE A 206 38.71 1.68 -24.10
C PHE A 206 37.98 1.10 -22.88
N ARG A 207 38.13 -0.19 -22.59
CA ARG A 207 37.53 -0.87 -21.42
C ARG A 207 37.85 -0.16 -20.10
N ASP A 208 39.07 0.32 -19.94
CA ASP A 208 39.51 1.02 -18.72
C ASP A 208 38.82 2.39 -18.53
N ASN A 209 38.31 3.00 -19.61
CA ASN A 209 37.83 4.38 -19.62
C ASN A 209 36.36 4.55 -20.02
N VAL A 210 35.80 3.63 -20.80
CA VAL A 210 34.44 3.72 -21.37
C VAL A 210 33.40 3.87 -20.28
N TRP A 211 33.51 3.10 -19.21
CA TRP A 211 32.56 3.19 -18.10
C TRP A 211 32.71 4.46 -17.27
N ARG A 212 33.80 5.22 -17.43
CA ARG A 212 33.95 6.55 -16.83
C ARG A 212 33.31 7.62 -17.71
N SER A 213 33.50 7.55 -19.03
CA SER A 213 32.91 8.51 -19.98
C SER A 213 31.39 8.42 -20.07
N MET A 214 30.83 7.22 -19.85
CA MET A 214 29.39 6.97 -19.80
C MET A 214 28.70 7.58 -18.56
N MET A 215 29.47 7.93 -17.54
CA MET A 215 28.99 8.38 -16.22
C MET A 215 29.27 9.87 -16.03
N LEU A 216 28.34 10.61 -15.45
CA LEU A 216 28.56 12.02 -15.07
C LEU A 216 28.62 12.16 -13.54
N GLY A 217 29.60 12.91 -13.05
CA GLY A 217 29.72 13.30 -11.64
C GLY A 217 30.65 12.42 -10.79
N GLY A 218 30.81 12.80 -9.52
CA GLY A 218 31.62 12.09 -8.53
C GLY A 218 31.04 10.72 -8.16
N PHE A 219 31.91 9.80 -7.75
CA PHE A 219 31.61 8.37 -7.65
C PHE A 219 31.14 7.94 -6.26
N VAL A 220 30.11 7.10 -6.22
CA VAL A 220 29.90 6.14 -5.13
C VAL A 220 29.60 4.79 -5.81
N ILE A 221 30.38 3.76 -5.50
CA ILE A 221 30.11 2.40 -6.02
C ILE A 221 29.19 1.73 -5.01
N LEU A 222 27.92 1.57 -5.38
CA LEU A 222 26.94 0.82 -4.60
C LEU A 222 26.56 -0.42 -5.42
N HIS A 223 26.81 -1.61 -4.85
CA HIS A 223 26.48 -2.97 -5.34
C HIS A 223 27.53 -3.71 -6.20
N THR A 224 28.70 -3.96 -5.61
CA THR A 224 29.74 -4.86 -6.13
C THR A 224 29.29 -6.35 -6.11
N GLU A 225 28.58 -6.79 -5.06
CA GLU A 225 28.34 -8.22 -4.76
C GLU A 225 27.51 -9.01 -5.81
N VAL A 226 26.56 -8.38 -6.51
CA VAL A 226 25.76 -9.07 -7.55
C VAL A 226 26.53 -9.14 -8.87
N LEU A 227 27.40 -8.16 -9.14
CA LEU A 227 28.23 -8.14 -10.35
C LEU A 227 29.40 -9.11 -10.25
N ASP A 228 29.94 -9.30 -9.04
CA ASP A 228 31.03 -10.25 -8.77
C ASP A 228 30.66 -11.70 -9.16
N ASN A 229 29.36 -12.01 -9.27
CA ASN A 229 28.84 -13.32 -9.63
C ASN A 229 28.26 -13.40 -11.07
N MET A 230 28.37 -12.34 -11.87
CA MET A 230 27.84 -12.26 -13.24
C MET A 230 28.95 -12.44 -14.29
N PRO A 231 28.61 -12.74 -15.56
CA PRO A 231 29.60 -13.04 -16.61
C PRO A 231 30.68 -11.96 -16.76
N ASP A 232 31.88 -12.38 -17.16
CA ASP A 232 33.01 -11.50 -17.40
C ASP A 232 32.62 -10.31 -18.29
N GLN A 233 33.04 -9.11 -17.89
CA GLN A 233 32.88 -7.83 -18.60
C GLN A 233 31.50 -7.14 -18.54
N MET A 234 30.70 -7.38 -17.50
CA MET A 234 29.49 -6.58 -17.20
C MET A 234 29.70 -5.62 -16.02
N ILE A 235 29.01 -4.47 -16.06
CA ILE A 235 29.05 -3.47 -15.01
C ILE A 235 27.67 -2.88 -14.70
N TYR A 236 27.33 -2.77 -13.42
CA TYR A 236 26.22 -1.97 -12.92
C TYR A 236 26.75 -0.95 -11.90
N ARG A 237 26.34 0.30 -12.00
CA ARG A 237 26.72 1.34 -11.03
C ARG A 237 25.53 2.20 -10.69
N HIS A 238 25.31 2.38 -9.39
CA HIS A 238 24.41 3.40 -8.87
C HIS A 238 25.22 4.58 -8.34
N THR A 239 25.01 5.75 -8.95
CA THR A 239 25.68 7.00 -8.58
C THR A 239 24.64 8.00 -8.11
N ILE A 240 24.88 8.61 -6.95
CA ILE A 240 24.08 9.75 -6.47
C ILE A 240 24.86 11.01 -6.83
N THR A 241 24.40 11.74 -7.83
CA THR A 241 25.07 12.98 -8.29
C THR A 241 24.74 14.14 -7.35
N ASN A 242 23.48 14.23 -6.91
CA ASN A 242 22.94 15.20 -5.97
C ASN A 242 21.81 14.54 -5.16
N PRO A 243 21.32 15.10 -4.03
CA PRO A 243 20.22 14.52 -3.25
C PRO A 243 18.96 14.18 -4.06
N ASP A 244 18.73 14.91 -5.15
CA ASP A 244 17.58 14.74 -6.04
C ASP A 244 17.88 13.96 -7.33
N GLU A 245 19.15 13.66 -7.63
CA GLU A 245 19.57 13.09 -8.92
C GLU A 245 20.38 11.82 -8.71
N THR A 246 19.83 10.71 -9.20
CA THR A 246 20.46 9.39 -9.18
C THR A 246 20.65 8.88 -10.60
N VAL A 247 21.79 8.25 -10.85
CA VAL A 247 22.15 7.65 -12.13
C VAL A 247 22.46 6.16 -11.89
N ASN A 248 21.56 5.30 -12.35
CA ASN A 248 21.77 3.86 -12.38
C ASN A 248 22.20 3.50 -13.79
N TYR A 249 23.37 2.90 -13.97
CA TYR A 249 23.90 2.60 -15.29
C TYR A 249 24.32 1.14 -15.37
N LEU A 250 23.86 0.48 -16.43
CA LEU A 250 24.19 -0.90 -16.77
C LEU A 250 24.96 -0.88 -18.09
N GLY A 251 26.11 -1.55 -18.13
CA GLY A 251 26.91 -1.71 -19.34
C GLY A 251 27.50 -3.10 -19.45
N ARG A 252 27.81 -3.52 -20.68
CA ARG A 252 28.43 -4.81 -20.97
C ARG A 252 29.26 -4.73 -22.25
N GLU A 253 30.35 -5.47 -22.26
CA GLU A 253 31.17 -5.73 -23.44
C GLU A 253 30.75 -7.04 -24.10
N TYR A 254 30.66 -7.02 -25.43
CA TYR A 254 30.40 -8.16 -26.27
C TYR A 254 31.53 -8.31 -27.29
N ASN A 255 32.07 -9.53 -27.40
CA ASN A 255 33.01 -9.87 -28.46
C ASN A 255 32.20 -10.40 -29.66
N ASP A 256 32.17 -9.66 -30.76
CA ASP A 256 31.38 -9.98 -31.97
C ASP A 256 32.31 -10.50 -33.08
N GLY A 257 32.92 -11.65 -32.83
CA GLY A 257 33.94 -12.23 -33.72
C GLY A 257 35.36 -11.70 -33.47
N PRO A 258 36.32 -11.99 -34.36
CA PRO A 258 37.73 -11.65 -34.16
C PRO A 258 38.05 -10.17 -34.38
N ASP A 259 37.23 -9.47 -35.16
CA ASP A 259 37.54 -8.13 -35.68
C ASP A 259 36.58 -7.05 -35.14
N ARG A 260 35.76 -7.36 -34.13
CA ARG A 260 34.79 -6.41 -33.56
C ARG A 260 34.55 -6.65 -32.08
N VAL A 261 34.57 -5.57 -31.31
CA VAL A 261 34.18 -5.54 -29.90
C VAL A 261 33.14 -4.45 -29.73
N VAL A 262 32.00 -4.79 -29.13
CA VAL A 262 30.90 -3.86 -28.93
C VAL A 262 30.69 -3.60 -27.45
N PHE A 263 30.76 -2.34 -27.05
CA PHE A 263 30.38 -1.90 -25.70
C PHE A 263 29.00 -1.28 -25.77
N VAL A 264 28.08 -1.83 -24.99
CA VAL A 264 26.73 -1.29 -24.87
C VAL A 264 26.45 -0.86 -23.45
N GLY A 265 25.58 0.12 -23.29
CA GLY A 265 24.95 0.33 -22.00
C GLY A 265 23.92 1.44 -22.01
N GLN A 266 23.23 1.53 -20.87
CA GLN A 266 22.12 2.45 -20.71
C GLN A 266 21.83 2.72 -19.23
N ASN A 267 20.96 3.70 -18.99
CA ASN A 267 20.42 3.92 -17.67
C ASN A 267 19.28 2.96 -17.31
N ILE A 268 19.20 2.59 -16.02
CA ILE A 268 18.08 1.86 -15.42
C ILE A 268 17.18 2.88 -14.72
N HIS A 269 15.92 2.92 -15.09
CA HIS A 269 14.97 3.92 -14.58
C HIS A 269 14.31 3.47 -13.29
N ASP A 270 14.05 2.17 -13.15
CA ASP A 270 13.37 1.62 -11.98
C ASP A 270 14.17 0.44 -11.44
N ASP A 271 14.65 0.57 -10.21
CA ASP A 271 15.35 -0.51 -9.50
C ASP A 271 14.69 -0.70 -8.15
N ALA A 272 14.12 -1.89 -7.92
CA ALA A 272 13.33 -2.18 -6.74
C ALA A 272 14.14 -2.15 -5.41
N ILE A 273 15.48 -2.22 -5.46
CA ILE A 273 16.33 -2.22 -4.25
C ILE A 273 17.09 -0.91 -4.04
N VAL A 274 17.20 -0.08 -5.08
CA VAL A 274 17.96 1.17 -5.04
C VAL A 274 17.00 2.36 -5.04
N PRO A 275 17.13 3.32 -4.13
CA PRO A 275 16.31 4.52 -4.15
C PRO A 275 16.46 5.28 -5.47
N CYS A 276 15.32 5.63 -6.06
CA CYS A 276 15.24 6.48 -7.23
C CYS A 276 15.15 7.94 -6.78
N GLY A 277 16.05 8.80 -7.29
CA GLY A 277 15.96 10.25 -7.14
C GLY A 277 14.76 10.82 -7.88
N SER A 278 14.37 12.05 -7.53
CA SER A 278 13.26 12.75 -8.20
C SER A 278 13.59 13.10 -9.68
N ARG A 279 14.88 13.19 -10.01
CA ARG A 279 15.40 13.41 -11.36
C ARG A 279 16.26 12.24 -11.81
N GLN A 280 16.05 11.85 -13.06
CA GLN A 280 16.80 10.77 -13.71
C GLN A 280 17.25 11.20 -15.10
N ARG A 281 18.29 10.56 -15.60
CA ARG A 281 18.75 10.70 -16.99
C ARG A 281 18.43 9.43 -17.76
N ASN A 282 17.88 9.60 -18.95
CA ASN A 282 17.73 8.53 -19.91
C ASN A 282 18.86 8.63 -20.95
N ARG A 283 19.79 7.67 -20.93
CA ARG A 283 20.89 7.60 -21.87
C ARG A 283 21.09 6.16 -22.29
N MET A 284 21.50 6.02 -23.53
CA MET A 284 21.97 4.78 -24.11
C MET A 284 23.23 5.08 -24.90
N ALA A 285 24.10 4.09 -25.03
CA ALA A 285 25.34 4.24 -25.74
C ALA A 285 25.80 2.92 -26.36
N TRP A 286 26.39 3.05 -27.54
CA TRP A 286 27.02 1.99 -28.31
C TRP A 286 28.39 2.46 -28.75
N TYR A 287 29.40 1.62 -28.55
CA TYR A 287 30.74 1.79 -29.10
C TYR A 287 31.14 0.49 -29.76
N THR A 288 31.78 0.58 -30.92
CA THR A 288 32.24 -0.55 -31.72
C THR A 288 33.62 -0.29 -32.28
#